data_AF-A0A0S8CNF0-F1
#
_entry.id   AF-A0A0S8CNF0-F1
#
_cell.length_a   1.000
_cell.length_b   1.000
_cell.length_c   1.000
_cell.angle_alpha   90.00
_cell.angle_beta   90.00
_cell.angle_gamma   90.00
#
_symmetry.space_group_name_H-M   'P 1'
#
loop_
_entity.id
_entity.type
_entity.pdbx_description
1 polymer ?
#
loop_
_entity_poly.entity_id
_entity_poly.type
_entity_poly.pdbx_seq_one_letter_code
_entity_poly.pdbx_strand_id
1 'polypeptide(L)'
;MKKSFSLAILVMGFSGLVAQILLLRELLIVFSGNELCIGIILANWLILEAFGSYFLGRRAEISKYKLEAFTVLTIVFSLALLIAIYLTRILKGVMGISIGENIGFLTMFYSSFLVLFAVSILHGALFTYSCRIY
;
A
#
# COMPACT_ATOMS: atom_id res chain seq x y z
N MET A 1 11.15 22.51 14.16
CA MET A 1 11.49 21.29 13.39
C MET A 1 10.92 20.01 14.00
N LYS A 2 11.22 19.65 15.27
CA LYS A 2 10.70 18.40 15.89
C LYS A 2 9.16 18.26 15.87
N LYS A 3 8.41 19.32 16.21
CA LYS A 3 6.93 19.29 16.19
C LYS A 3 6.35 19.07 14.78
N SER A 4 6.90 19.76 13.77
CA SER A 4 6.45 19.64 12.37
C SER A 4 6.73 18.23 11.80
N PHE A 5 7.86 17.61 12.21
CA PHE A 5 8.20 16.27 11.77
C PHE A 5 7.34 15.18 12.45
N SER A 6 7.07 15.31 13.76
CA SER A 6 6.08 14.44 14.43
C SER A 6 4.71 14.51 13.78
N LEU A 7 4.27 15.72 13.38
CA LEU A 7 3.02 15.88 12.65
C LEU A 7 3.07 15.14 11.29
N ALA A 8 4.17 15.23 10.56
CA ALA A 8 4.35 14.53 9.29
C ALA A 8 4.31 13.00 9.46
N ILE A 9 4.92 12.45 10.51
CA ILE A 9 4.85 11.01 10.82
C ILE A 9 3.42 10.59 11.14
N LEU A 10 2.70 11.39 11.93
CA LEU A 10 1.30 11.11 12.28
C LEU A 10 0.42 11.12 11.03
N VAL A 11 0.56 12.14 10.18
CA VAL A 11 -0.16 12.24 8.91
C VAL A 11 0.19 11.07 7.99
N MET A 12 1.46 10.67 7.92
CA MET A 12 1.89 9.51 7.15
C MET A 12 1.20 8.23 7.63
N GLY A 13 1.25 7.92 8.93
CA GLY A 13 0.59 6.74 9.49
C GLY A 13 -0.93 6.77 9.32
N PHE A 14 -1.56 7.93 9.53
CA PHE A 14 -2.99 8.11 9.28
C PHE A 14 -3.35 7.88 7.81
N SER A 15 -2.55 8.41 6.88
CA SER A 15 -2.75 8.21 5.44
C SER A 15 -2.57 6.75 5.02
N GLY A 16 -1.66 6.02 5.66
CA GLY A 16 -1.48 4.59 5.48
C GLY A 16 -2.70 3.79 5.88
N LEU A 17 -3.28 4.09 7.06
CA LEU A 17 -4.51 3.45 7.53
C LEU A 17 -5.69 3.74 6.60
N VAL A 18 -5.84 4.99 6.16
CA VAL A 18 -6.89 5.37 5.21
C VAL A 18 -6.70 4.65 3.89
N ALA A 19 -5.47 4.60 3.35
CA ALA A 19 -5.16 3.88 2.12
C ALA A 19 -5.46 2.38 2.23
N GLN A 20 -5.08 1.74 3.34
CA GLN A 20 -5.35 0.33 3.59
C GLN A 20 -6.85 0.05 3.63
N ILE A 21 -7.62 0.84 4.39
CA ILE A 21 -9.08 0.65 4.49
C ILE A 21 -9.76 0.90 3.14
N LEU A 22 -9.37 1.94 2.41
CA LEU A 22 -9.93 2.24 1.10
C LEU A 22 -9.69 1.11 0.10
N LEU A 23 -8.44 0.67 -0.05
CA LEU A 23 -8.07 -0.38 -1.00
C LEU A 23 -8.66 -1.74 -0.61
N LEU A 24 -8.71 -2.05 0.70
CA LEU A 24 -9.37 -3.25 1.20
C LEU A 24 -10.85 -3.24 0.80
N ARG A 25 -11.57 -2.13 1.03
CA ARG A 25 -12.99 -2.02 0.68
C ARG A 25 -13.24 -2.14 -0.82
N GLU A 26 -12.44 -1.45 -1.63
CA GLU A 26 -12.54 -1.54 -3.09
C GLU A 26 -12.35 -2.98 -3.57
N LEU A 27 -11.30 -3.67 -3.10
CA LEU A 27 -11.03 -5.06 -3.46
C LEU A 27 -12.11 -6.03 -2.95
N LEU A 28 -12.69 -5.81 -1.78
CA LEU A 28 -13.82 -6.62 -1.29
C LEU A 28 -15.06 -6.48 -2.17
N ILE A 29 -15.34 -5.27 -2.67
CA ILE A 29 -16.41 -5.03 -3.64
C ILE A 29 -16.11 -5.75 -4.96
N VAL A 30 -14.83 -5.89 -5.33
CA VAL A 30 -14.41 -6.62 -6.53
C VAL A 30 -14.56 -8.13 -6.38
N PHE A 31 -14.20 -8.66 -5.23
CA PHE A 31 -14.13 -10.11 -4.99
C PHE A 31 -15.38 -10.72 -4.37
N SER A 32 -16.50 -9.99 -4.35
CA SER A 32 -17.73 -10.43 -3.68
C SER A 32 -17.53 -10.80 -2.20
N GLY A 33 -16.61 -10.08 -1.53
CA GLY A 33 -16.29 -10.09 -0.10
C GLY A 33 -16.56 -11.37 0.69
N ASN A 34 -15.50 -12.08 1.08
CA ASN A 34 -15.55 -13.12 2.12
C ASN A 34 -14.39 -12.96 3.12
N GLU A 35 -14.39 -13.71 4.21
CA GLU A 35 -13.37 -13.64 5.26
C GLU A 35 -11.97 -13.99 4.75
N LEU A 36 -11.88 -14.98 3.85
CA LEU A 36 -10.62 -15.36 3.20
C LEU A 36 -10.07 -14.23 2.33
N CYS A 37 -10.92 -13.45 1.64
CA CYS A 37 -10.50 -12.27 0.88
C CYS A 37 -9.79 -11.26 1.78
N ILE A 38 -10.37 -10.97 2.94
CA ILE A 38 -9.79 -10.02 3.90
C ILE A 38 -8.41 -10.52 4.33
N GLY A 39 -8.30 -11.81 4.68
CA GLY A 39 -7.04 -12.43 5.07
C GLY A 39 -5.97 -12.33 3.98
N ILE A 40 -6.31 -12.62 2.73
CA ILE A 40 -5.37 -12.57 1.60
C ILE A 40 -4.92 -11.14 1.32
N ILE A 41 -5.84 -10.17 1.28
CA ILE A 41 -5.53 -8.78 0.99
C ILE A 41 -4.59 -8.22 2.07
N LEU A 42 -4.89 -8.49 3.34
CA LEU A 42 -4.06 -8.05 4.46
C LEU A 42 -2.69 -8.77 4.49
N ALA A 43 -2.65 -10.07 4.21
CA ALA A 43 -1.40 -10.81 4.11
C ALA A 43 -0.50 -10.22 3.00
N ASN A 44 -1.07 -9.94 1.83
CA ASN A 44 -0.35 -9.31 0.73
C ASN A 44 0.15 -7.92 1.10
N TRP A 45 -0.68 -7.11 1.74
CA TRP A 45 -0.30 -5.79 2.24
C TRP A 45 0.94 -5.89 3.15
N LEU A 46 0.89 -6.76 4.16
CA LEU A 46 1.96 -6.90 5.15
C LEU A 46 3.26 -7.47 4.56
N ILE A 47 3.18 -8.46 3.65
CA ILE A 47 4.35 -9.02 2.98
C ILE A 47 5.07 -7.94 2.16
N LEU A 48 4.31 -7.16 1.39
CA LEU A 48 4.84 -6.08 0.57
C LEU A 48 5.39 -4.93 1.42
N GLU A 49 4.73 -4.61 2.53
CA GLU A 49 5.18 -3.59 3.46
C GLU A 49 6.49 -3.99 4.16
N ALA A 50 6.60 -5.25 4.59
CA ALA A 50 7.84 -5.80 5.13
C ALA A 50 8.97 -5.76 4.08
N PHE A 51 8.66 -6.11 2.83
CA PHE A 51 9.60 -6.03 1.72
C PHE A 51 10.09 -4.59 1.49
N GLY A 52 9.18 -3.62 1.43
CA GLY A 52 9.53 -2.20 1.26
C GLY A 52 10.39 -1.67 2.41
N SER A 53 10.02 -2.01 3.64
CA SER A 53 10.77 -1.64 4.85
C SER A 53 12.19 -2.21 4.84
N TYR A 54 12.35 -3.47 4.42
CA TYR A 54 13.67 -4.11 4.39
C TYR A 54 14.56 -3.58 3.25
N PHE A 55 14.06 -3.57 2.00
CA PHE A 55 14.87 -3.26 0.83
C PHE A 55 15.08 -1.76 0.61
N LEU A 56 14.00 -0.98 0.67
CA LEU A 56 14.06 0.47 0.47
C LEU A 56 14.39 1.20 1.78
N GLY A 57 13.92 0.68 2.91
CA GLY A 57 14.22 1.24 4.22
C GLY A 57 15.69 1.08 4.64
N ARG A 58 16.41 0.00 4.26
CA ARG A 58 17.87 -0.09 4.49
C ARG A 58 18.66 1.04 3.81
N ARG A 59 18.16 1.57 2.68
CA ARG A 59 18.80 2.74 2.02
C ARG A 59 18.73 4.00 2.89
N ALA A 60 17.79 4.07 3.84
CA ALA A 60 17.70 5.17 4.80
C ALA A 60 18.90 5.22 5.77
N GLU A 61 19.60 4.10 5.98
CA GLU A 61 20.80 4.07 6.84
C GLU A 61 22.02 4.69 6.16
N ILE A 62 22.13 4.52 4.85
CA ILE A 62 23.29 4.93 4.05
C ILE A 62 23.10 6.34 3.46
N SER A 63 21.84 6.77 3.28
CA SER A 63 21.53 8.03 2.61
C SER A 63 21.87 9.27 3.46
N LYS A 64 22.61 10.20 2.86
CA LYS A 64 22.91 11.54 3.41
C LYS A 64 21.70 12.49 3.30
N TYR A 65 20.73 12.18 2.43
CA TYR A 65 19.59 13.04 2.07
C TYR A 65 18.25 12.44 2.53
N LYS A 66 18.14 12.13 3.82
CA LYS A 66 16.98 11.40 4.39
C LYS A 66 15.65 12.17 4.26
N LEU A 67 15.67 13.50 4.43
CA LEU A 67 14.48 14.34 4.34
C LEU A 67 13.96 14.45 2.90
N GLU A 68 14.85 14.66 1.93
CA GLU A 68 14.50 14.73 0.51
C GLU A 68 13.91 13.39 0.03
N ALA A 69 14.55 12.28 0.41
CA ALA A 69 14.04 10.94 0.11
C ALA A 69 12.65 10.69 0.72
N PHE A 70 12.41 11.14 1.97
CA PHE A 70 11.10 11.04 2.61
C PHE A 70 10.02 11.83 1.84
N THR A 71 10.32 13.06 1.42
CA THR A 71 9.40 13.88 0.62
C THR A 71 9.09 13.24 -0.73
N VAL A 72 10.11 12.76 -1.45
CA VAL A 72 9.92 12.07 -2.73
C VAL A 72 9.07 10.82 -2.55
N LEU A 73 9.37 9.99 -1.55
CA LEU A 73 8.60 8.77 -1.26
C LEU A 73 7.13 9.09 -0.93
N THR A 74 6.87 10.20 -0.23
CA THR A 74 5.49 10.62 0.10
C THR A 74 4.73 11.01 -1.16
N ILE A 75 5.36 11.77 -2.07
CA ILE A 75 4.75 12.15 -3.36
C ILE A 75 4.46 10.91 -4.20
N VAL A 76 5.43 9.99 -4.31
CA VAL A 76 5.27 8.76 -5.08
C VAL A 76 4.19 7.87 -4.46
N PHE A 77 4.10 7.80 -3.12
CA PHE A 77 3.04 7.09 -2.42
C PHE A 77 1.65 7.66 -2.73
N SER A 78 1.49 8.99 -2.71
CA SER A 78 0.21 9.63 -3.07
C SER A 78 -0.20 9.32 -4.50
N LEU A 79 0.73 9.35 -5.46
CA LEU A 79 0.46 8.99 -6.84
C LEU A 79 0.13 7.49 -6.99
N ALA A 80 0.89 6.63 -6.31
CA ALA A 80 0.67 5.19 -6.32
C ALA A 80 -0.71 4.83 -5.77
N LEU A 81 -1.21 5.54 -4.75
CA LEU A 81 -2.55 5.33 -4.21
C LEU A 81 -3.63 5.63 -5.25
N LEU A 82 -3.52 6.75 -5.99
CA LEU A 82 -4.46 7.09 -7.06
C LEU A 82 -4.46 6.03 -8.17
N ILE A 83 -3.28 5.56 -8.55
CA ILE A 83 -3.13 4.49 -9.55
C ILE A 83 -3.74 3.18 -9.03
N ALA A 84 -3.51 2.81 -7.76
CA ALA A 84 -4.06 1.61 -7.17
C ALA A 84 -5.60 1.63 -7.15
N ILE A 85 -6.21 2.76 -6.77
CA ILE A 85 -7.67 2.95 -6.82
C ILE A 85 -8.20 2.88 -8.26
N TYR A 86 -7.47 3.42 -9.23
CA TYR A 86 -7.84 3.30 -10.64
C TYR A 86 -7.77 1.83 -11.12
N LEU A 87 -6.73 1.11 -10.72
CA LEU A 87 -6.56 -0.31 -11.04
C LEU A 87 -7.67 -1.17 -10.43
N THR A 88 -8.09 -0.94 -9.17
CA THR A 88 -9.20 -1.69 -8.57
C THR A 88 -10.50 -1.53 -9.36
N ARG A 89 -10.74 -0.34 -9.93
CA ARG A 89 -11.96 -0.05 -10.70
C ARG A 89 -11.98 -0.76 -12.05
N ILE A 90 -10.84 -0.84 -12.72
CA ILE A 90 -10.73 -1.49 -14.03
C ILE A 90 -10.61 -3.01 -13.90
N LEU A 91 -10.17 -3.50 -12.73
CA LEU A 91 -9.99 -4.93 -12.46
C LEU A 91 -11.22 -5.76 -12.83
N LYS A 92 -12.43 -5.31 -12.44
CA LYS A 92 -13.70 -5.98 -12.80
C LYS A 92 -13.88 -6.13 -14.31
N GLY A 93 -13.62 -5.06 -15.06
CA GLY A 93 -13.80 -5.04 -16.51
C GLY A 93 -12.77 -5.88 -17.25
N VAL A 94 -11.50 -5.85 -16.82
CA VAL A 94 -10.42 -6.62 -17.43
C VAL A 94 -10.57 -8.11 -17.19
N MET A 95 -11.05 -8.50 -16.01
CA MET A 95 -11.20 -9.90 -15.67
C MET A 95 -12.46 -10.54 -16.27
N GLY A 96 -13.34 -9.76 -16.90
CA GLY A 96 -14.56 -10.26 -17.55
C GLY A 96 -15.51 -11.00 -16.61
N ILE A 97 -15.39 -10.76 -15.30
CA ILE A 97 -16.09 -11.52 -14.27
C ILE A 97 -17.57 -11.17 -14.31
N SER A 98 -18.42 -12.19 -14.41
CA SER A 98 -19.86 -12.00 -14.34
C SER A 98 -20.28 -11.57 -12.93
N ILE A 99 -21.33 -10.76 -12.82
CA ILE A 99 -21.84 -10.27 -11.53
C ILE A 99 -22.27 -11.48 -10.69
N GLY A 100 -21.56 -11.75 -9.60
CA GLY A 100 -21.86 -12.85 -8.67
C GLY A 100 -20.99 -14.11 -8.82
N GLU A 101 -20.00 -14.12 -9.72
CA GLU A 101 -19.04 -15.22 -9.79
C GLU A 101 -18.00 -15.12 -8.65
N ASN A 102 -17.77 -16.23 -7.95
CA ASN A 102 -16.73 -16.32 -6.92
C ASN A 102 -15.37 -16.45 -7.60
N ILE A 103 -14.50 -15.48 -7.36
CA ILE A 103 -13.15 -15.48 -7.91
C ILE A 103 -12.30 -16.51 -7.18
N GLY A 104 -11.57 -17.32 -7.95
CA GLY A 104 -10.65 -18.30 -7.39
C GLY A 104 -9.53 -17.67 -6.55
N PHE A 105 -9.05 -18.43 -5.55
CA PHE A 105 -8.00 -18.02 -4.63
C PHE A 105 -6.76 -17.42 -5.32
N LEU A 106 -6.21 -18.11 -6.32
CA LEU A 106 -4.98 -17.68 -7.01
C LEU A 106 -5.18 -16.33 -7.69
N THR A 107 -6.31 -16.17 -8.37
CA THR A 107 -6.65 -14.94 -9.06
C THR A 107 -6.78 -13.77 -8.08
N MET A 108 -7.41 -14.01 -6.93
CA MET A 108 -7.53 -13.02 -5.85
C MET A 108 -6.18 -12.63 -5.26
N PHE A 109 -5.30 -13.62 -5.01
CA PHE A 109 -3.96 -13.39 -4.52
C PHE A 109 -3.14 -12.53 -5.49
N TYR A 110 -3.03 -12.93 -6.76
CA TYR A 110 -2.19 -12.21 -7.72
C TYR A 110 -2.72 -10.81 -8.06
N SER A 111 -4.04 -10.67 -8.22
CA SER A 111 -4.64 -9.38 -8.54
C SER A 111 -4.52 -8.38 -7.37
N SER A 112 -4.82 -8.81 -6.15
CA SER A 112 -4.62 -7.95 -4.96
C SER A 112 -3.15 -7.64 -4.74
N PHE A 113 -2.25 -8.61 -4.90
CA PHE A 113 -0.81 -8.40 -4.79
C PHE A 113 -0.32 -7.34 -5.77
N LEU A 114 -0.75 -7.40 -7.04
CA LEU A 114 -0.35 -6.43 -8.07
C LEU A 114 -0.87 -5.03 -7.78
N VAL A 115 -2.14 -4.90 -7.37
CA VAL A 115 -2.75 -3.60 -7.02
C VAL A 115 -2.04 -2.96 -5.82
N LEU A 116 -1.75 -3.76 -4.79
CA LEU A 116 -1.16 -3.27 -3.55
C LEU A 116 0.35 -3.03 -3.67
N PHE A 117 1.01 -3.64 -4.67
CA PHE A 117 2.46 -3.68 -4.82
C PHE A 117 3.15 -2.34 -4.56
N ALA A 118 2.78 -1.31 -5.31
CA ALA A 118 3.41 0.00 -5.21
C ALA A 118 3.10 0.69 -3.88
N VAL A 119 1.83 0.66 -3.45
CA VAL A 119 1.37 1.39 -2.26
C VAL A 119 2.00 0.82 -0.99
N SER A 120 1.94 -0.50 -0.81
CA SER A 120 2.44 -1.16 0.40
C SER A 120 3.97 -1.08 0.52
N ILE A 121 4.71 -1.24 -0.58
CA ILE A 121 6.18 -1.12 -0.58
C ILE A 121 6.61 0.31 -0.20
N LEU A 122 5.98 1.32 -0.81
CA LEU A 122 6.30 2.72 -0.53
C LEU A 122 5.96 3.11 0.91
N HIS A 123 4.83 2.61 1.43
CA HIS A 123 4.43 2.86 2.81
C HIS A 123 5.42 2.25 3.81
N GLY A 124 5.83 0.99 3.62
CA GLY A 124 6.85 0.36 4.47
C GLY A 124 8.20 1.08 4.44
N ALA A 125 8.60 1.57 3.26
CA ALA A 125 9.79 2.41 3.14
C ALA A 125 9.63 3.70 3.97
N LEU A 126 8.51 4.42 3.82
CA LEU A 126 8.22 5.65 4.56
C LEU A 126 8.30 5.45 6.09
N PHE A 127 7.76 4.35 6.60
CA PHE A 127 7.86 3.99 8.01
C PHE A 127 9.32 3.91 8.50
N THR A 128 10.18 3.22 7.74
CA THR A 128 11.60 3.07 8.09
C THR A 128 12.35 4.40 8.05
N TYR A 129 12.07 5.25 7.04
CA TYR A 129 12.64 6.59 6.98
C TYR A 129 12.19 7.46 8.16
N SER A 130 10.91 7.39 8.56
CA SER A 130 10.38 8.11 9.72
C SER A 130 11.12 7.72 11.02
N CYS A 131 11.29 6.42 11.28
CA CYS A 131 12.01 5.93 12.46
C CYS A 131 13.49 6.34 12.50
N ARG A 132 14.11 6.61 11.34
CA ARG A 132 15.54 6.95 11.26
C ARG A 132 15.82 8.45 11.31
N ILE A 133 14.79 9.27 11.09
CA ILE A 133 14.88 10.74 11.13
C ILE A 133 14.45 11.30 12.50
N TYR A 134 13.52 10.62 13.19
CA TYR A 134 13.11 10.96 14.56
C TYR A 134 14.17 10.55 15.59
#